data_AF-A0A5E6R1Y4-F1
#
_entry.id   AF-A0A5E6R1Y4-F1
#
_cell.length_a   1.000
_cell.length_b   1.000
_cell.length_c   1.000
_cell.angle_alpha   90.00
_cell.angle_beta   90.00
_cell.angle_gamma   90.00
#
_symmetry.space_group_name_H-M   'P 1'
#
loop_
_entity.id
_entity.type
_entity.pdbx_description
1 polymer ?
#
loop_
_entity_poly.entity_id
_entity_poly.type
_entity_poly.pdbx_seq_one_letter_code
_entity_poly.pdbx_strand_id
1 'polypeptide(L)'
;MQRLSKKKPIEESSSESQKHTNQNKYHSDLDVWLSRLSHLSQFGLLALTIGAFYFTVIPLYKTAALEESIARREAELSAMNSKLIAATASLEKVKLEIYERNRTDLIKGIISIAPYCSGLITRPDPTNTSEGKELGYHLLKVDAAQCMRDEFKQRKAEAILTADDYSQLKDKIEIIAVNLSQIQKKALFDINSVPELAANDPTTLTPPGHYAEEAEQLDRLIENLAPGLIDKNAKLQAAIDRTRSKISIDYNESVSKEILKLRTINWLSSKQL
;
A
#
# COMPACT_ATOMS: atom_id res chain seq x y z
N MET A 1 -17.38 -64.34 11.79
CA MET A 1 -18.73 -64.09 12.33
C MET A 1 -19.74 -64.59 11.30
N GLN A 2 -20.17 -65.85 11.43
CA GLN A 2 -21.53 -66.30 11.81
C GLN A 2 -22.58 -65.99 10.71
N ARG A 3 -22.90 -66.92 9.79
CA ARG A 3 -23.94 -67.99 9.84
C ARG A 3 -25.29 -67.46 10.37
N LEU A 4 -26.41 -67.52 9.64
CA LEU A 4 -27.35 -68.66 9.47
C LEU A 4 -28.38 -68.24 8.39
N SER A 5 -28.63 -68.91 7.26
CA SER A 5 -29.26 -70.23 7.03
C SER A 5 -30.59 -70.46 7.76
N LYS A 6 -31.73 -70.41 7.03
CA LYS A 6 -32.96 -71.15 7.38
C LYS A 6 -33.80 -71.46 6.13
N LYS A 7 -33.58 -72.67 5.58
CA LYS A 7 -34.54 -73.49 4.81
C LYS A 7 -35.60 -74.07 5.77
N LYS A 8 -36.87 -74.22 5.35
CA LYS A 8 -37.74 -75.42 5.47
C LYS A 8 -39.21 -75.17 4.98
N PRO A 9 -40.10 -76.17 4.84
CA PRO A 9 -40.49 -76.73 3.53
C PRO A 9 -42.02 -76.81 3.26
N ILE A 10 -42.34 -77.22 2.02
CA ILE A 10 -43.42 -78.09 1.50
C ILE A 10 -44.56 -78.46 2.48
N GLU A 11 -45.80 -78.22 2.05
CA GLU A 11 -46.93 -79.12 2.33
C GLU A 11 -47.76 -79.36 1.06
N GLU A 12 -47.76 -80.63 0.64
CA GLU A 12 -48.64 -81.26 -0.35
C GLU A 12 -50.09 -81.31 0.16
N SER A 13 -51.06 -81.02 -0.72
CA SER A 13 -52.30 -81.80 -0.71
C SER A 13 -52.84 -81.93 -2.14
N SER A 14 -52.49 -83.05 -2.76
CA SER A 14 -53.19 -83.65 -3.88
C SER A 14 -54.51 -84.26 -3.39
N SER A 15 -55.62 -83.90 -4.03
CA SER A 15 -56.83 -84.72 -4.05
C SER A 15 -57.43 -84.65 -5.44
N GLU A 16 -57.03 -85.63 -6.24
CA GLU A 16 -57.59 -86.02 -7.52
C GLU A 16 -58.95 -86.70 -7.29
N SER A 17 -60.00 -86.32 -8.03
CA SER A 17 -61.00 -87.29 -8.48
C SER A 17 -61.78 -86.78 -9.69
N GLN A 18 -61.63 -87.55 -10.77
CA GLN A 18 -62.17 -87.35 -12.10
C GLN A 18 -63.67 -87.72 -12.22
N LYS A 19 -64.21 -87.28 -13.36
CA LYS A 19 -65.30 -87.85 -14.19
C LYS A 19 -66.68 -87.20 -14.03
N HIS A 20 -67.17 -86.55 -15.07
CA HIS A 20 -67.72 -87.21 -16.26
C HIS A 20 -68.02 -86.20 -17.39
N THR A 21 -67.62 -86.60 -18.58
CA THR A 21 -68.10 -86.19 -19.91
C THR A 21 -69.61 -85.92 -19.96
N ASN A 22 -70.02 -84.76 -20.46
CA ASN A 22 -70.75 -84.65 -21.74
C ASN A 22 -71.15 -83.20 -22.05
N GLN A 23 -71.18 -82.93 -23.36
CA GLN A 23 -71.87 -81.83 -24.05
C GLN A 23 -71.05 -80.63 -24.53
N ASN A 24 -71.32 -80.32 -25.80
CA ASN A 24 -71.11 -79.08 -26.53
C ASN A 24 -69.73 -78.83 -27.17
N LYS A 25 -69.56 -79.61 -28.25
CA LYS A 25 -68.67 -79.41 -29.39
C LYS A 25 -69.05 -78.15 -30.21
N TYR A 26 -69.12 -76.97 -29.57
CA TYR A 26 -69.18 -75.64 -30.19
C TYR A 26 -68.51 -74.56 -29.31
N HIS A 27 -67.79 -74.96 -28.25
CA HIS A 27 -67.16 -74.05 -27.29
C HIS A 27 -65.64 -73.89 -27.44
N SER A 28 -64.97 -74.72 -28.25
CA SER A 28 -63.49 -74.80 -28.26
C SER A 28 -62.80 -73.62 -28.97
N ASP A 29 -63.38 -73.04 -30.01
CA ASP A 29 -62.73 -71.95 -30.75
C ASP A 29 -62.85 -70.59 -30.06
N LEU A 30 -63.98 -70.34 -29.38
CA LEU A 30 -64.17 -69.13 -28.55
C LEU A 30 -63.27 -69.17 -27.31
N ASP A 31 -63.09 -70.35 -26.71
CA ASP A 31 -62.23 -70.52 -25.52
C ASP A 31 -60.74 -70.34 -25.87
N VAL A 32 -60.31 -70.84 -27.04
CA VAL A 32 -58.95 -70.57 -27.58
C VAL A 32 -58.76 -69.07 -27.91
N TRP A 33 -59.79 -68.40 -28.44
CA TRP A 33 -59.74 -66.97 -28.73
C TRP A 33 -59.72 -66.11 -27.45
N LEU A 34 -60.54 -66.44 -26.46
CA LEU A 34 -60.56 -65.80 -25.14
C LEU A 34 -59.24 -66.02 -24.39
N SER A 35 -58.66 -67.22 -24.47
CA SER A 35 -57.32 -67.50 -23.92
C SER A 35 -56.23 -66.65 -24.57
N ARG A 36 -56.27 -66.48 -25.90
CA ARG A 36 -55.33 -65.59 -26.62
C ARG A 36 -55.54 -64.12 -26.26
N LEU A 37 -56.78 -63.67 -26.06
CA LEU A 37 -57.08 -62.31 -25.61
C LEU A 37 -56.64 -62.06 -24.16
N SER A 38 -56.73 -63.08 -23.30
CA SER A 38 -56.23 -63.06 -21.92
C SER A 38 -54.71 -62.86 -21.87
N HIS A 39 -53.96 -63.59 -22.70
CA HIS A 39 -52.52 -63.39 -22.84
C HIS A 39 -52.16 -62.00 -23.39
N LEU A 40 -52.97 -61.44 -24.31
CA LEU A 40 -52.78 -60.09 -24.82
C LEU A 40 -53.03 -59.03 -23.74
N SER A 41 -54.03 -59.22 -22.88
CA SER A 41 -54.28 -58.36 -21.71
C SER A 41 -53.13 -58.44 -20.71
N GLN A 42 -52.59 -59.63 -20.45
CA GLN A 42 -51.44 -59.82 -19.57
C GLN A 42 -50.18 -59.11 -20.09
N PHE A 43 -49.93 -59.17 -21.41
CA PHE A 43 -48.86 -58.42 -22.04
C PHE A 43 -49.12 -56.90 -22.02
N GLY A 44 -50.36 -56.47 -22.25
CA GLY A 44 -50.77 -55.08 -22.15
C GLY A 44 -50.57 -54.51 -20.74
N LEU A 45 -50.86 -55.29 -19.70
CA LEU A 45 -50.68 -54.91 -18.29
C LEU A 45 -49.19 -54.84 -17.93
N LEU A 46 -48.37 -55.76 -18.45
CA LEU A 46 -46.91 -55.70 -18.33
C LEU A 46 -46.33 -54.46 -19.04
N ALA A 47 -46.76 -54.18 -20.27
CA ALA A 47 -46.31 -53.02 -21.03
C ALA A 47 -46.74 -51.70 -20.36
N LEU A 48 -47.96 -51.65 -19.80
CA LEU A 48 -48.48 -50.49 -19.07
C LEU A 48 -47.71 -50.28 -17.77
N THR A 49 -47.40 -51.34 -17.01
CA THR A 49 -46.61 -51.22 -15.78
C THR A 49 -45.16 -50.81 -16.04
N ILE A 50 -44.51 -51.36 -17.07
CA ILE A 50 -43.18 -50.91 -17.52
C ILE A 50 -43.24 -49.47 -17.99
N GLY A 51 -44.24 -49.11 -18.79
CA GLY A 51 -44.46 -47.75 -19.26
C GLY A 51 -44.67 -46.77 -18.10
N ALA A 52 -45.54 -47.12 -17.15
CA ALA A 52 -45.77 -46.32 -15.94
C ALA A 52 -44.47 -46.16 -15.14
N PHE A 53 -43.69 -47.22 -14.92
CA PHE A 53 -42.41 -47.13 -14.23
C PHE A 53 -41.40 -46.25 -14.98
N TYR A 54 -41.33 -46.39 -16.31
CA TYR A 54 -40.45 -45.60 -17.17
C TYR A 54 -40.82 -44.11 -17.19
N PHE A 55 -42.12 -43.80 -17.26
CA PHE A 55 -42.61 -42.41 -17.34
C PHE A 55 -42.75 -41.72 -15.97
N THR A 56 -42.89 -42.45 -14.87
CA THR A 56 -43.08 -41.83 -13.54
C THR A 56 -41.83 -41.89 -12.68
N VAL A 57 -41.18 -43.04 -12.57
CA VAL A 57 -40.10 -43.25 -11.59
C VAL A 57 -38.77 -42.69 -12.09
N ILE A 58 -38.41 -42.96 -13.35
CA ILE A 58 -37.13 -42.49 -13.93
C ILE A 58 -37.06 -40.95 -13.97
N PRO A 59 -38.09 -40.22 -14.42
CA PRO A 59 -38.04 -38.76 -14.39
C PRO A 59 -37.93 -38.20 -12.97
N LEU A 60 -38.62 -38.79 -12.00
CA LEU A 60 -38.62 -38.33 -10.61
C LEU A 60 -37.25 -38.44 -9.94
N TYR A 61 -36.50 -39.51 -10.21
CA TYR A 61 -35.11 -39.61 -9.75
C TYR A 61 -34.17 -38.64 -10.47
N LYS A 62 -34.38 -38.41 -11.77
CA LYS A 62 -33.56 -37.46 -12.54
C LYS A 62 -33.78 -36.02 -12.06
N THR A 63 -35.01 -35.63 -11.73
CA THR A 63 -35.29 -34.28 -11.22
C THR A 63 -34.70 -34.07 -9.83
N ALA A 64 -34.89 -35.02 -8.90
CA ALA A 64 -34.35 -34.90 -7.54
C ALA A 64 -32.81 -34.83 -7.51
N ALA A 65 -32.13 -35.67 -8.30
CA ALA A 65 -30.66 -35.63 -8.39
C ALA A 65 -30.14 -34.34 -9.04
N LEU A 66 -30.87 -33.80 -10.02
CA LEU A 66 -30.52 -32.55 -10.66
C LEU A 66 -30.69 -31.37 -9.69
N GLU A 67 -31.79 -31.31 -8.95
CA GLU A 67 -32.05 -30.28 -7.93
C GLU A 67 -31.00 -30.29 -6.83
N GLU A 68 -30.60 -31.47 -6.32
CA GLU A 68 -29.52 -31.56 -5.35
C GLU A 68 -28.19 -31.05 -5.92
N SER A 69 -27.89 -31.40 -7.18
CA SER A 69 -26.66 -30.93 -7.84
C SER A 69 -26.66 -29.41 -8.09
N ILE A 70 -27.83 -28.82 -8.39
CA ILE A 70 -28.01 -27.38 -8.56
C ILE A 70 -27.82 -26.69 -7.21
N ALA A 71 -28.50 -27.16 -6.16
CA ALA A 71 -28.38 -26.57 -4.82
C ALA A 71 -26.94 -26.60 -4.29
N ARG A 72 -26.19 -27.70 -4.53
CA ARG A 72 -24.77 -27.78 -4.17
C ARG A 72 -23.93 -26.77 -4.95
N ARG A 73 -24.14 -26.64 -6.25
CA ARG A 73 -23.40 -25.68 -7.09
C ARG A 73 -23.72 -24.24 -6.72
N GLU A 74 -24.97 -23.91 -6.40
CA GLU A 74 -25.35 -22.58 -5.92
C GLU A 74 -24.73 -22.25 -4.56
N ALA A 75 -24.69 -23.22 -3.64
CA ALA A 75 -24.01 -23.08 -2.35
C ALA A 75 -22.49 -22.87 -2.53
N GLU A 76 -21.84 -23.63 -3.41
CA GLU A 76 -20.42 -23.46 -3.72
C GLU A 76 -20.15 -22.10 -4.38
N LEU A 77 -20.99 -21.68 -5.32
CA LEU A 77 -20.83 -20.42 -6.04
C LEU A 77 -21.01 -19.21 -5.10
N SER A 78 -22.02 -19.24 -4.22
CA SER A 78 -22.20 -18.21 -3.20
C SER A 78 -21.04 -18.16 -2.19
N ALA A 79 -20.50 -19.32 -1.79
CA ALA A 79 -19.31 -19.39 -0.95
C ALA A 79 -18.06 -18.85 -1.66
N MET A 80 -17.88 -19.11 -2.96
CA MET A 80 -16.77 -18.54 -3.72
C MET A 80 -16.94 -17.02 -3.93
N ASN A 81 -18.15 -16.55 -4.22
CA ASN A 81 -18.43 -15.14 -4.40
C ASN A 81 -18.16 -14.33 -3.11
N SER A 82 -18.58 -14.84 -1.95
CA SER A 82 -18.27 -14.20 -0.67
C SER A 82 -16.76 -14.13 -0.39
N LYS A 83 -16.00 -15.18 -0.73
CA LYS A 83 -14.53 -15.16 -0.65
C LYS A 83 -13.91 -14.14 -1.59
N LEU A 84 -14.41 -14.01 -2.82
CA LEU A 84 -13.94 -13.01 -3.77
C LEU A 84 -14.18 -11.59 -3.25
N ILE A 85 -15.38 -11.30 -2.75
CA ILE A 85 -15.73 -9.99 -2.17
C ILE A 85 -14.81 -9.67 -0.97
N ALA A 86 -14.56 -10.65 -0.10
CA ALA A 86 -13.65 -10.47 1.04
C ALA A 86 -12.20 -10.23 0.57
N ALA A 87 -11.75 -10.98 -0.44
CA ALA A 87 -10.40 -10.83 -0.99
C ALA A 87 -10.22 -9.48 -1.68
N THR A 88 -11.19 -9.01 -2.48
CA THR A 88 -11.13 -7.70 -3.15
C THR A 88 -11.10 -6.56 -2.12
N ALA A 89 -11.96 -6.63 -1.10
CA ALA A 89 -11.96 -5.63 -0.02
C ALA A 89 -10.63 -5.61 0.75
N SER A 90 -10.01 -6.78 0.98
CA SER A 90 -8.69 -6.86 1.62
C SER A 90 -7.58 -6.27 0.74
N LEU A 91 -7.65 -6.49 -0.58
CA LEU A 91 -6.66 -5.99 -1.53
C LEU A 91 -6.75 -4.47 -1.67
N GLU A 92 -7.95 -3.91 -1.71
CA GLU A 92 -8.17 -2.46 -1.71
C GLU A 92 -7.59 -1.81 -0.45
N LYS A 93 -7.82 -2.43 0.72
CA LYS A 93 -7.23 -1.95 1.97
C LYS A 93 -5.70 -1.95 1.93
N VAL A 94 -5.09 -3.05 1.47
CA VAL A 94 -3.62 -3.15 1.37
C VAL A 94 -3.05 -2.15 0.37
N LYS A 95 -3.73 -1.93 -0.77
CA LYS A 95 -3.34 -0.92 -1.77
C LYS A 95 -3.30 0.48 -1.15
N LEU A 96 -4.31 0.83 -0.34
CA LEU A 96 -4.34 2.12 0.37
C LEU A 96 -3.21 2.24 1.40
N GLU A 97 -2.98 1.22 2.21
CA GLU A 97 -1.91 1.23 3.22
C GLU A 97 -0.51 1.36 2.59
N ILE A 98 -0.24 0.63 1.50
CA ILE A 98 1.02 0.74 0.75
C ILE A 98 1.17 2.14 0.17
N TYR A 99 0.09 2.71 -0.35
CA TYR A 99 0.11 4.05 -0.91
C TYR A 99 0.45 5.12 0.15
N GLU A 100 -0.17 5.05 1.33
CA GLU A 100 0.11 5.96 2.45
C GLU A 100 1.55 5.84 2.96
N ARG A 101 2.07 4.61 3.01
CA ARG A 101 3.48 4.36 3.34
C ARG A 101 4.41 4.99 2.31
N ASN A 102 4.16 4.75 1.01
CA ASN A 102 4.98 5.29 -0.07
C ASN A 102 5.01 6.83 -0.07
N ARG A 103 3.86 7.48 0.18
CA ARG A 103 3.79 8.94 0.38
C ARG A 103 4.72 9.39 1.51
N THR A 104 4.61 8.74 2.67
CA THR A 104 5.37 9.08 3.87
C THR A 104 6.87 8.90 3.63
N ASP A 105 7.26 7.81 3.00
CA ASP A 105 8.66 7.49 2.71
C ASP A 105 9.25 8.44 1.65
N LEU A 106 8.46 8.84 0.65
CA LEU A 106 8.83 9.89 -0.31
C LEU A 106 9.12 11.21 0.41
N ILE A 107 8.22 11.67 1.29
CA ILE A 107 8.39 12.91 2.07
C ILE A 107 9.62 12.84 2.97
N LYS A 108 9.83 11.73 3.69
CA LYS A 108 11.04 11.52 4.50
C LYS A 108 12.31 11.58 3.64
N GLY A 109 12.26 10.96 2.46
CA GLY A 109 13.34 11.00 1.49
C GLY A 109 13.66 12.44 1.07
N ILE A 110 12.64 13.23 0.73
CA ILE A 110 12.81 14.65 0.40
C ILE A 110 13.32 15.44 1.61
N ILE A 111 12.85 15.18 2.84
CA ILE A 111 13.37 15.93 4.00
C ILE A 111 14.84 15.60 4.28
N SER A 112 15.27 14.36 3.99
CA SER A 112 16.66 13.94 4.21
C SER A 112 17.68 14.69 3.35
N ILE A 113 17.25 15.42 2.31
CA ILE A 113 18.15 16.26 1.50
C ILE A 113 18.45 17.62 2.15
N ALA A 114 17.76 17.99 3.24
CA ALA A 114 17.94 19.31 3.86
C ALA A 114 19.40 19.65 4.20
N PRO A 115 20.20 18.74 4.81
CA PRO A 115 21.62 19.03 5.10
C PRO A 115 22.48 19.20 3.84
N TYR A 116 22.09 18.60 2.71
CA TYR A 116 22.81 18.74 1.44
C TYR A 116 22.46 20.06 0.77
N CYS A 117 21.17 20.41 0.72
CA CYS A 117 20.73 21.66 0.11
C CYS A 117 21.05 22.90 0.93
N SER A 118 21.31 22.76 2.24
CA SER A 118 21.85 23.85 3.06
C SER A 118 23.37 24.03 2.92
N GLY A 119 24.06 23.13 2.21
CA GLY A 119 25.52 23.14 2.07
C GLY A 119 26.27 22.64 3.31
N LEU A 120 25.56 22.17 4.35
CA LEU A 120 26.18 21.63 5.57
C LEU A 120 26.96 20.35 5.29
N ILE A 121 26.44 19.54 4.36
CA ILE A 121 27.10 18.34 3.86
C ILE A 121 27.31 18.52 2.36
N THR A 122 28.56 18.63 1.95
CA THR A 122 28.91 18.56 0.53
C THR A 122 29.02 17.10 0.12
N ARG A 123 28.50 16.78 -1.07
CA ARG A 123 28.76 15.46 -1.67
C ARG A 123 30.27 15.38 -1.94
N PRO A 124 30.95 14.28 -1.57
CA PRO A 124 32.39 14.14 -1.83
C PRO A 124 32.63 14.28 -3.34
N ASP A 125 33.36 15.33 -3.71
CA ASP A 125 33.80 15.56 -5.08
C ASP A 125 35.17 14.88 -5.25
N PRO A 126 35.30 13.82 -6.06
CA PRO A 126 36.56 13.12 -6.26
C PRO A 126 37.61 13.97 -6.99
N THR A 127 37.23 15.13 -7.53
CA THR A 127 38.10 15.98 -8.36
C THR A 127 38.60 17.24 -7.64
N ASN A 128 38.01 17.59 -6.48
CA ASN A 128 38.37 18.80 -5.73
C ASN A 128 38.98 18.46 -4.37
N THR A 129 40.23 18.01 -4.38
CA THR A 129 41.14 18.18 -3.24
C THR A 129 41.61 19.63 -3.19
N SER A 130 40.83 20.52 -2.57
CA SER A 130 41.35 21.87 -2.31
C SER A 130 40.68 22.58 -1.14
N GLU A 131 41.56 22.91 -0.20
CA GLU A 131 41.60 24.14 0.59
C GLU A 131 40.51 24.32 1.65
N GLY A 132 40.94 24.24 2.91
CA GLY A 132 40.17 24.66 4.08
C GLY A 132 39.91 26.16 4.09
N LYS A 133 39.03 26.61 3.19
CA LYS A 133 38.45 27.95 3.19
C LYS A 133 37.22 27.96 4.10
N GLU A 134 36.99 29.13 4.70
CA GLU A 134 35.96 29.42 5.71
C GLU A 134 34.65 28.65 5.49
N LEU A 135 34.26 27.89 6.51
CA LEU A 135 33.04 27.08 6.56
C LEU A 135 31.79 27.88 6.11
N GLY A 136 31.74 29.17 6.47
CA GLY A 136 30.63 30.07 6.19
C GLY A 136 30.39 30.34 4.70
N TYR A 137 31.44 30.50 3.90
CA TYR A 137 31.29 30.86 2.48
C TYR A 137 30.81 29.68 1.63
N HIS A 138 31.17 28.45 2.02
CA HIS A 138 30.76 27.24 1.31
C HIS A 138 29.28 26.91 1.47
N LEU A 139 28.70 27.18 2.64
CA LEU A 139 27.29 26.94 2.94
C LEU A 139 26.36 27.70 1.97
N LEU A 140 26.67 28.96 1.70
CA LEU A 140 25.82 29.84 0.88
C LEU A 140 26.06 29.71 -0.62
N LYS A 141 27.08 28.96 -1.05
CA LYS A 141 27.36 28.69 -2.47
C LYS A 141 26.35 27.72 -3.08
N VAL A 142 25.74 26.87 -2.27
CA VAL A 142 24.70 25.94 -2.72
C VAL A 142 23.39 26.71 -2.90
N ASP A 143 22.84 26.70 -4.11
CA ASP A 143 21.48 27.20 -4.33
C ASP A 143 20.48 26.21 -3.74
N ALA A 144 20.01 26.50 -2.52
CA ALA A 144 19.10 25.64 -1.79
C ALA A 144 17.76 25.45 -2.53
N ALA A 145 17.30 26.46 -3.26
CA ALA A 145 16.05 26.41 -4.01
C ALA A 145 16.19 25.47 -5.22
N GLN A 146 17.27 25.61 -5.98
CA GLN A 146 17.56 24.77 -7.13
C GLN A 146 17.85 23.32 -6.70
N CYS A 147 18.65 23.13 -5.66
CA CYS A 147 18.92 21.81 -5.07
C CYS A 147 17.63 21.08 -4.70
N MET A 148 16.69 21.77 -4.04
CA MET A 148 15.40 21.21 -3.68
C MET A 148 14.58 20.75 -4.90
N ARG A 149 14.55 21.57 -5.96
CA ARG A 149 13.84 21.25 -7.21
C ARG A 149 14.43 20.05 -7.92
N ASP A 150 15.77 19.99 -8.00
CA ASP A 150 16.47 18.93 -8.68
C ASP A 150 16.29 17.59 -7.96
N GLU A 151 16.39 17.58 -6.62
CA GLU A 151 16.14 16.40 -5.80
C GLU A 151 14.68 15.95 -5.87
N PHE A 152 13.72 16.88 -5.90
CA PHE A 152 12.32 16.55 -6.12
C PHE A 152 12.10 15.87 -7.48
N LYS A 153 12.70 16.41 -8.55
CA LYS A 153 12.61 15.84 -9.90
C LYS A 153 13.28 14.47 -10.00
N GLN A 154 14.41 14.26 -9.33
CA GLN A 154 15.11 12.97 -9.35
C GLN A 154 14.32 11.83 -8.70
N ARG A 155 13.45 12.14 -7.74
CA ARG A 155 12.66 11.14 -7.01
C ARG A 155 11.46 10.58 -7.79
N LYS A 156 11.14 11.14 -8.97
CA LYS A 156 10.05 10.68 -9.83
C LYS A 156 8.73 10.51 -9.06
N ALA A 157 8.37 11.52 -8.27
CA ALA A 157 7.20 11.50 -7.39
C ALA A 157 5.89 11.21 -8.16
N GLU A 158 5.84 11.55 -9.44
CA GLU A 158 4.73 11.27 -10.36
C GLU A 158 4.47 9.78 -10.59
N ALA A 159 5.46 8.91 -10.37
CA ALA A 159 5.29 7.46 -10.47
C ALA A 159 4.73 6.83 -9.18
N ILE A 160 4.73 7.58 -8.08
CA ILE A 160 4.35 7.10 -6.75
C ILE A 160 3.00 7.68 -6.34
N LEU A 161 2.77 8.97 -6.63
CA LEU A 161 1.62 9.74 -6.18
C LEU A 161 0.48 9.75 -7.22
N THR A 162 -0.76 9.94 -6.76
CA THR A 162 -1.84 10.34 -7.67
C THR A 162 -1.56 11.72 -8.27
N ALA A 163 -2.24 12.06 -9.36
CA ALA A 163 -2.06 13.35 -10.04
C ALA A 163 -2.34 14.55 -9.09
N ASP A 164 -3.38 14.47 -8.27
CA ASP A 164 -3.76 15.53 -7.33
C ASP A 164 -2.72 15.70 -6.23
N ASP A 165 -2.26 14.59 -5.64
CA ASP A 165 -1.24 14.62 -4.60
C ASP A 165 0.12 15.09 -5.13
N TYR A 166 0.45 14.67 -6.35
CA TYR A 166 1.65 15.14 -7.04
C TYR A 166 1.59 16.65 -7.25
N SER A 167 0.47 17.18 -7.75
CA SER A 167 0.29 18.62 -7.93
C SER A 167 0.40 19.37 -6.59
N GLN A 168 -0.26 18.88 -5.55
CA GLN A 168 -0.21 19.48 -4.22
C GLN A 168 1.22 19.49 -3.65
N LEU A 169 1.94 18.38 -3.77
CA LEU A 169 3.33 18.29 -3.31
C LEU A 169 4.22 19.23 -4.12
N LYS A 170 4.08 19.25 -5.44
CA LYS A 170 4.85 20.13 -6.33
C LYS A 170 4.66 21.60 -5.96
N ASP A 171 3.42 22.04 -5.74
CA ASP A 171 3.12 23.41 -5.33
C ASP A 171 3.74 23.75 -3.97
N LYS A 172 3.72 22.80 -3.02
CA LYS A 172 4.40 22.98 -1.73
C LYS A 172 5.91 23.08 -1.85
N ILE A 173 6.52 22.26 -2.71
CA ILE A 173 7.96 22.32 -3.01
C ILE A 173 8.31 23.66 -3.65
N GLU A 174 7.47 24.17 -4.55
CA GLU A 174 7.65 25.47 -5.19
C GLU A 174 7.67 26.62 -4.17
N ILE A 175 6.68 26.63 -3.26
CA ILE A 175 6.58 27.63 -2.19
C ILE A 175 7.82 27.58 -1.29
N ILE A 176 8.25 26.37 -0.90
CA ILE A 176 9.47 26.18 -0.09
C ILE A 176 10.68 26.70 -0.86
N ALA A 177 10.85 26.36 -2.14
CA ALA A 177 11.97 26.81 -2.96
C ALA A 177 12.03 28.34 -3.07
N VAL A 178 10.90 29.02 -3.22
CA VAL A 178 10.84 30.50 -3.20
C VAL A 178 11.32 31.05 -1.85
N ASN A 179 10.84 30.49 -0.74
CA ASN A 179 11.25 30.90 0.61
C ASN A 179 12.75 30.65 0.84
N LEU A 180 13.27 29.50 0.41
CA LEU A 180 14.69 29.17 0.50
C LEU A 180 15.57 30.18 -0.26
N SER A 181 15.17 30.59 -1.46
CA SER A 181 15.86 31.63 -2.22
C SER A 181 15.84 32.99 -1.49
N GLN A 182 14.73 33.35 -0.84
CA GLN A 182 14.66 34.58 -0.04
C GLN A 182 15.58 34.51 1.20
N ILE A 183 15.57 33.39 1.91
CA ILE A 183 16.45 33.13 3.06
C ILE A 183 17.93 33.23 2.63
N GLN A 184 18.30 32.64 1.50
CA GLN A 184 19.66 32.72 0.96
C GLN A 184 20.07 34.14 0.58
N LYS A 185 19.21 34.88 -0.14
CA LYS A 185 19.48 36.29 -0.50
C LYS A 185 19.68 37.15 0.73
N LYS A 186 18.86 36.96 1.76
CA LYS A 186 18.99 37.67 3.04
C LYS A 186 20.33 37.33 3.71
N ALA A 187 20.67 36.05 3.87
CA ALA A 187 21.92 35.64 4.50
C ALA A 187 23.16 36.15 3.74
N LEU A 188 23.14 36.14 2.40
CA LEU A 188 24.20 36.73 1.58
C LEU A 188 24.34 38.24 1.79
N PHE A 189 23.21 38.96 1.84
CA PHE A 189 23.20 40.39 2.14
C PHE A 189 23.79 40.67 3.52
N ASP A 190 23.32 39.95 4.54
CA ASP A 190 23.76 40.09 5.93
C ASP A 190 25.28 39.86 6.03
N ILE A 191 25.82 38.78 5.45
CA ILE A 191 27.27 38.49 5.43
C ILE A 191 28.09 39.58 4.75
N ASN A 192 27.63 40.09 3.61
CA ASN A 192 28.34 41.11 2.84
C ASN A 192 28.34 42.47 3.56
N SER A 193 27.33 42.73 4.41
CA SER A 193 27.23 43.95 5.21
C SER A 193 28.13 43.95 6.47
N VAL A 194 28.56 42.76 6.95
CA VAL A 194 29.34 42.64 8.19
C VAL A 194 30.60 43.52 8.20
N PRO A 195 31.44 43.56 7.15
CA PRO A 195 32.65 44.40 7.17
C PRO A 195 32.36 45.90 7.27
N GLU A 196 31.27 46.37 6.65
CA GLU A 196 30.88 47.79 6.74
C GLU A 196 30.33 48.13 8.12
N LEU A 197 29.53 47.23 8.71
CA LEU A 197 29.05 47.37 10.09
C LEU A 197 30.23 47.37 11.09
N ALA A 198 31.19 46.48 10.88
CA ALA A 198 32.42 46.38 11.66
C ALA A 198 33.26 47.66 11.63
N ALA A 199 33.33 48.32 10.47
CA ALA A 199 34.07 49.57 10.29
C ALA A 199 33.40 50.75 11.01
N ASN A 200 32.06 50.76 11.08
CA ASN A 200 31.28 51.84 11.67
C ASN A 200 31.14 51.70 13.20
N ASP A 201 30.84 50.49 13.69
CA ASP A 201 30.71 50.20 15.11
C ASP A 201 31.08 48.74 15.43
N PRO A 202 32.34 48.47 15.85
CA PRO A 202 32.81 47.14 16.21
C PRO A 202 32.02 46.48 17.34
N THR A 203 31.34 47.25 18.19
CA THR A 203 30.59 46.71 19.34
C THR A 203 29.29 46.01 18.95
N THR A 204 28.83 46.21 17.71
CA THR A 204 27.60 45.59 17.18
C THR A 204 27.79 44.15 16.68
N LEU A 205 29.04 43.69 16.56
CA LEU A 205 29.38 42.36 16.03
C LEU A 205 29.30 41.24 17.06
N THR A 206 29.01 41.52 18.33
CA THR A 206 28.92 40.48 19.35
C THR A 206 27.66 39.63 19.13
N PRO A 207 27.81 38.34 18.74
CA PRO A 207 26.65 37.50 18.50
C PRO A 207 25.88 37.27 19.80
N PRO A 208 24.59 37.63 19.93
CA PRO A 208 23.86 37.39 21.17
C PRO A 208 23.79 35.89 21.51
N GLY A 209 23.98 35.56 22.80
CA GLY A 209 23.82 34.20 23.36
C GLY A 209 25.13 33.54 23.83
N HIS A 210 25.03 32.26 24.16
CA HIS A 210 26.10 31.45 24.77
C HIS A 210 27.43 31.46 23.97
N TYR A 211 27.35 31.60 22.65
CA TYR A 211 28.52 31.69 21.78
C TYR A 211 29.34 32.97 21.95
N ALA A 212 28.72 34.12 22.28
CA ALA A 212 29.50 35.32 22.60
C ALA A 212 30.22 35.17 23.94
N GLU A 213 29.58 34.56 24.93
CA GLU A 213 30.18 34.37 26.26
C GLU A 213 31.41 33.45 26.19
N GLU A 214 31.33 32.35 25.42
CA GLU A 214 32.47 31.45 25.19
C GLU A 214 33.59 32.12 24.40
N ALA A 215 33.24 32.89 23.37
CA ALA A 215 34.19 33.64 22.57
C ALA A 215 34.92 34.71 23.39
N GLU A 216 34.20 35.44 24.25
CA GLU A 216 34.78 36.41 25.17
C GLU A 216 35.65 35.73 26.24
N GLN A 217 35.23 34.58 26.76
CA GLN A 217 36.05 33.80 27.70
C GLN A 217 37.36 33.35 27.07
N LEU A 218 37.31 32.88 25.83
CA LEU A 218 38.51 32.49 25.09
C LEU A 218 39.42 33.68 24.83
N ASP A 219 38.87 34.82 24.41
CA ASP A 219 39.65 36.05 24.18
C ASP A 219 40.31 36.54 25.48
N ARG A 220 39.60 36.48 26.62
CA ARG A 220 40.15 36.79 27.94
C ARG A 220 41.25 35.81 28.36
N LEU A 221 41.07 34.51 28.11
CA LEU A 221 42.09 33.50 28.38
C LEU A 221 43.36 33.75 27.58
N ILE A 222 43.23 34.06 26.28
CA ILE A 222 44.39 34.33 25.42
C ILE A 222 45.11 35.60 25.87
N GLU A 223 44.38 36.68 26.21
CA GLU A 223 44.98 37.91 26.71
C GLU A 223 45.71 37.70 28.05
N ASN A 224 45.17 36.86 28.93
CA ASN A 224 45.81 36.53 30.20
C ASN A 224 47.07 35.66 30.02
N LEU A 225 47.07 34.75 29.04
CA LEU A 225 48.18 33.83 28.77
C LEU A 225 49.31 34.49 27.97
N ALA A 226 48.97 35.38 27.04
CA ALA A 226 49.91 36.03 26.14
C ALA A 226 49.42 37.46 25.81
N PRO A 227 49.63 38.42 26.73
CA PRO A 227 49.17 39.79 26.54
C PRO A 227 49.83 40.43 25.31
N GLY A 228 49.02 41.07 24.47
CA GLY A 228 49.47 41.67 23.21
C GLY A 228 49.72 40.70 22.04
N LEU A 229 49.46 39.39 22.21
CA LEU A 229 49.56 38.41 21.12
C LEU A 229 48.53 38.67 20.00
N ILE A 230 47.33 39.12 20.37
CA ILE A 230 46.27 39.43 19.41
C ILE A 230 46.21 40.94 19.22
N ASP A 231 46.59 41.40 18.02
CA ASP A 231 46.43 42.82 17.66
C ASP A 231 44.94 43.20 17.49
N LYS A 232 44.65 44.52 17.47
CA LYS A 232 43.27 45.02 17.33
C LYS A 232 42.60 44.60 16.01
N ASN A 233 43.38 44.47 14.94
CA ASN A 233 42.87 44.06 13.62
C ASN A 233 42.49 42.57 13.63
N ALA A 234 43.28 41.72 14.30
CA ALA A 234 42.99 40.31 14.50
C ALA A 234 41.74 40.11 15.37
N LYS A 235 41.54 40.94 16.41
CA LYS A 235 40.28 40.93 17.19
C LYS A 235 39.07 41.32 16.33
N LEU A 236 39.21 42.35 15.49
CA LEU A 236 38.14 42.80 14.59
C LEU A 236 37.81 41.72 13.55
N GLN A 237 38.83 41.13 12.93
CA GLN A 237 38.67 40.05 11.95
C GLN A 237 37.98 38.83 12.59
N ALA A 238 38.40 38.43 13.79
CA ALA A 238 37.76 37.35 14.52
C ALA A 238 36.27 37.64 14.83
N ALA A 239 35.92 38.89 15.16
CA ALA A 239 34.52 39.29 15.36
C ALA A 239 33.70 39.24 14.06
N ILE A 240 34.27 39.68 12.94
CA ILE A 240 33.68 39.55 11.60
C ILE A 240 33.42 38.08 11.27
N ASP A 241 34.42 37.23 11.45
CA ASP A 241 34.35 35.80 11.10
C ASP A 241 33.36 35.03 11.98
N ARG A 242 33.30 35.36 13.28
CA ARG A 242 32.27 34.84 14.21
C ARG A 242 30.86 35.26 13.78
N THR A 243 30.68 36.52 13.40
CA THR A 243 29.38 37.04 12.93
C THR A 243 28.94 36.34 11.65
N ARG A 244 29.84 36.22 10.67
CA ARG A 244 29.57 35.49 9.41
C ARG A 244 29.24 34.02 9.66
N SER A 245 29.95 33.38 10.57
CA SER A 245 29.71 31.98 10.96
C SER A 245 28.32 31.83 11.60
N LYS A 246 27.93 32.74 12.49
CA LYS A 246 26.58 32.76 13.07
C LYS A 246 25.50 32.89 12.00
N ILE A 247 25.64 33.86 11.08
CA ILE A 247 24.68 34.05 9.98
C ILE A 247 24.56 32.76 9.15
N SER A 248 25.67 32.06 8.92
CA SER A 248 25.70 30.81 8.15
C SER A 248 25.01 29.65 8.88
N ILE A 249 25.15 29.57 10.21
CA ILE A 249 24.44 28.59 11.05
C ILE A 249 22.94 28.88 11.08
N ASP A 250 22.57 30.14 11.32
CA ASP A 250 21.17 30.59 11.35
C ASP A 250 20.48 30.36 9.98
N TYR A 251 21.23 30.55 8.89
CA TYR A 251 20.80 30.20 7.53
C TYR A 251 20.50 28.70 7.41
N ASN A 252 21.44 27.83 7.79
CA ASN A 252 21.27 26.37 7.71
C ASN A 252 20.08 25.88 8.55
N GLU A 253 19.89 26.42 9.77
CA GLU A 253 18.73 26.12 10.60
C GLU A 253 17.43 26.56 9.91
N SER A 254 17.41 27.76 9.33
CA SER A 254 16.26 28.28 8.59
C SER A 254 15.91 27.42 7.37
N VAL A 255 16.90 26.99 6.58
CA VAL A 255 16.71 26.07 5.45
C VAL A 255 16.12 24.74 5.94
N SER A 256 16.70 24.16 6.98
CA SER A 256 16.25 22.89 7.55
C SER A 256 14.81 22.99 8.07
N LYS A 257 14.49 24.06 8.80
CA LYS A 257 13.14 24.33 9.31
C LYS A 257 12.13 24.51 8.18
N GLU A 258 12.50 25.19 7.10
CA GLU A 258 11.63 25.40 5.95
C GLU A 258 11.32 24.08 5.23
N ILE A 259 12.33 23.25 4.99
CA ILE A 259 12.17 21.92 4.36
C ILE A 259 11.34 21.00 5.26
N LEU A 260 11.50 21.08 6.59
CA LEU A 260 10.73 20.29 7.55
C LEU A 260 9.22 20.59 7.52
N LYS A 261 8.78 21.73 6.97
CA LYS A 261 7.35 22.02 6.76
C LYS A 261 6.68 21.01 5.82
N LEU A 262 7.44 20.25 5.03
CA LEU A 262 6.89 19.14 4.24
C LEU A 262 6.26 18.04 5.10
N ARG A 263 6.64 17.91 6.38
CA ARG A 263 6.00 16.96 7.31
C ARG A 263 4.55 17.30 7.61
N THR A 264 4.17 18.56 7.46
CA THR A 264 2.83 19.06 7.79
C THR A 264 1.94 19.20 6.56
N ILE A 265 2.26 18.50 5.45
CA ILE A 265 1.38 18.48 4.28
C ILE A 265 0.08 17.76 4.64
N ASN A 266 -1.02 18.48 4.51
CA ASN A 266 -2.36 17.92 4.63
C ASN A 266 -2.78 17.37 3.27
N TRP A 267 -2.62 16.06 3.13
CA TRP A 267 -3.11 15.32 1.98
C TRP A 267 -4.64 15.35 1.94
N LEU A 268 -5.22 15.61 0.76
CA LEU A 268 -6.65 15.43 0.56
C LEU A 268 -6.96 13.95 0.77
N SER A 269 -7.89 13.64 1.69
CA SER A 269 -8.08 12.27 2.18
C SER A 269 -8.28 11.29 1.02
N SER A 270 -7.60 10.15 1.10
CA SER A 270 -7.55 9.02 0.16
C SER A 270 -8.89 8.31 -0.12
N LYS A 271 -10.04 8.96 0.12
CA LYS A 271 -11.39 8.38 -0.01
C LYS A 271 -11.78 7.98 -1.44
N GLN A 272 -10.92 8.13 -2.44
CA GLN A 272 -11.24 7.91 -3.86
C GLN A 272 -10.21 7.07 -4.64
N LEU A 273 -9.38 6.25 -3.96
CA LEU A 273 -8.37 5.40 -4.62
C LEU A 273 -8.81 3.96 -4.90
#